data_AF-A0A2N2SFN1-F1
#
_entry.id   AF-A0A2N2SFN1-F1
#
_cell.length_a   1.000
_cell.length_b   1.000
_cell.length_c   1.000
_cell.angle_alpha   90.00
_cell.angle_beta   90.00
_cell.angle_gamma   90.00
#
_symmetry.space_group_name_H-M   'P 1'
#
loop_
_entity.id
_entity.type
_entity.pdbx_description
1 polymer ?
#
loop_
_entity_poly.entity_id
_entity_poly.type
_entity_poly.pdbx_seq_one_letter_code
_entity_poly.pdbx_strand_id
1 'polypeptide(L)'
;GIRVRMTGRGKMAIVGLDDGTTRIEVVVGNELLSQHQQLLKDDQLIIVEGRVSNDEFSGGIRVNARKLHDLSGLRNSRASFLKISCNGQADAEKLKAMLKPYCKSTADEQRGCAVKVEYHNKSSKVELMLGNDWRVDLHEELITGLTEWLSRDNVKILYN
;
A
#
# COMPACT_ATOMS: atom_id res chain seq x y z
N GLY A 1 7.57 6.99 -18.47
CA GLY A 1 7.70 8.19 -19.31
C GLY A 1 6.82 9.32 -18.81
N ILE A 2 7.43 10.36 -18.22
CA ILE A 2 6.74 11.44 -17.50
C ILE A 2 7.02 12.79 -18.18
N ARG A 3 5.98 13.58 -18.45
CA ARG A 3 6.09 14.92 -19.04
C ARG A 3 5.40 15.95 -18.16
N VAL A 4 6.13 16.96 -17.70
CA VAL A 4 5.55 18.06 -16.90
C VAL A 4 5.23 19.23 -17.82
N ARG A 5 4.04 19.82 -17.68
CA ARG A 5 3.59 21.02 -18.39
C ARG A 5 3.08 22.07 -17.41
N MET A 6 3.23 23.34 -17.78
CA MET A 6 2.59 24.45 -17.07
C MET A 6 1.22 24.72 -17.70
N THR A 7 0.22 24.95 -16.85
CA THR A 7 -1.13 25.38 -17.26
C THR A 7 -1.55 26.62 -16.48
N GLY A 8 -2.64 27.26 -16.90
CA GLY A 8 -3.25 28.36 -16.14
C GLY A 8 -3.72 27.99 -14.73
N ARG A 9 -3.77 26.69 -14.38
CA ARG A 9 -4.13 26.19 -13.05
C ARG A 9 -2.93 25.62 -12.26
N GLY A 10 -1.70 25.78 -12.77
CA GLY A 10 -0.46 25.29 -12.13
C GLY A 10 0.25 24.19 -12.93
N LYS A 11 1.21 23.52 -12.29
CA LYS A 11 1.97 22.41 -12.88
C LYS A 11 1.06 21.20 -13.06
N MET A 12 1.17 20.52 -14.20
CA MET A 12 0.52 19.23 -14.44
C MET A 12 1.57 18.23 -14.93
N ALA A 13 1.39 16.96 -14.58
CA ALA A 13 2.21 15.88 -15.14
C ALA A 13 1.34 14.97 -16.00
N ILE A 14 1.86 14.57 -17.16
CA ILE A 14 1.30 13.54 -18.02
C ILE A 14 2.21 12.32 -17.90
N VAL A 15 1.69 11.27 -17.28
CA VAL A 15 2.39 10.03 -16.98
C VAL A 15 1.88 8.96 -17.94
N GLY A 16 2.78 8.37 -18.72
CA GLY A 16 2.44 7.20 -19.51
C GLY A 16 2.51 5.95 -18.64
N LEU A 17 1.39 5.27 -18.44
CA LEU A 17 1.32 3.96 -17.82
C LEU A 17 1.26 2.88 -18.89
N ASP A 18 2.06 1.84 -18.71
CA ASP A 18 2.16 0.70 -19.62
C ASP A 18 1.99 -0.59 -18.81
N ASP A 19 1.04 -1.44 -19.23
CA ASP A 19 0.79 -2.75 -18.63
C ASP A 19 1.36 -3.92 -19.45
N GLY A 20 2.14 -3.61 -20.50
CA GLY A 20 2.70 -4.57 -21.45
C GLY A 20 1.79 -4.87 -22.64
N THR A 21 0.51 -4.48 -22.58
CA THR A 21 -0.43 -4.64 -23.71
C THR A 21 -0.76 -3.31 -24.36
N THR A 22 -0.96 -2.26 -23.57
CA THR A 22 -1.33 -0.95 -24.06
C THR A 22 -0.78 0.13 -23.14
N ARG A 23 -0.43 1.26 -23.74
CA ARG A 23 -0.02 2.46 -23.02
C ARG A 23 -1.17 3.45 -22.93
N ILE A 24 -1.46 3.93 -21.73
CA ILE A 24 -2.45 4.99 -21.48
C ILE A 24 -1.80 6.23 -20.91
N GLU A 25 -2.38 7.39 -21.20
CA GLU A 25 -1.95 8.66 -20.60
C GLU A 25 -2.77 8.98 -19.36
N VAL A 26 -2.06 9.18 -18.25
CA VAL A 26 -2.62 9.64 -16.98
C VAL A 26 -2.24 11.09 -16.77
N VAL A 27 -3.22 11.95 -16.57
CA VAL A 27 -3.03 13.34 -16.18
C VAL A 27 -3.09 13.46 -14.67
N VAL A 28 -2.02 13.97 -14.09
CA VAL A 28 -1.88 14.28 -12.66
C VAL A 28 -1.92 15.79 -12.48
N GLY A 29 -2.90 16.26 -11.71
CA GLY A 29 -3.05 17.69 -11.38
C GLY A 29 -1.98 18.19 -10.40
N ASN A 30 -1.90 19.51 -10.24
CA ASN A 30 -0.86 20.19 -9.45
C ASN A 30 -0.77 19.70 -8.00
N GLU A 31 -1.91 19.46 -7.36
CA GLU A 31 -1.99 19.05 -5.96
C GLU A 31 -1.44 17.63 -5.75
N LEU A 32 -1.94 16.65 -6.52
CA LEU A 32 -1.43 15.27 -6.51
C LEU A 32 0.04 15.19 -6.93
N LEU A 33 0.46 15.99 -7.91
CA LEU A 33 1.85 16.05 -8.35
C LEU A 33 2.76 16.55 -7.23
N SER A 34 2.33 17.55 -6.46
CA SER A 34 3.11 18.09 -5.35
C SER A 34 3.15 17.13 -4.16
N GLN A 35 2.04 16.45 -3.85
CA GLN A 35 1.96 15.48 -2.75
C GLN A 35 2.73 14.19 -3.03
N HIS A 36 2.70 13.71 -4.28
CA HIS A 36 3.23 12.40 -4.66
C HIS A 36 4.36 12.49 -5.70
N GLN A 37 5.13 13.57 -5.70
CA GLN A 37 6.26 13.75 -6.63
C GLN A 37 7.24 12.57 -6.56
N GLN A 38 7.44 11.99 -5.38
CA GLN A 38 8.34 10.86 -5.18
C GLN A 38 7.84 9.55 -5.81
N LEU A 39 6.52 9.41 -6.02
CA LEU A 39 5.92 8.24 -6.70
C LEU A 39 6.02 8.33 -8.22
N LEU A 40 6.17 9.55 -8.75
CA LEU A 40 6.19 9.83 -10.18
C LEU A 40 7.63 9.85 -10.69
N LYS A 41 8.25 8.67 -10.73
CA LYS A 41 9.55 8.42 -11.34
C LYS A 41 9.41 7.38 -12.45
N ASP A 42 10.37 7.35 -13.37
CA ASP A 42 10.42 6.28 -14.36
C ASP A 42 10.67 4.93 -13.68
N ASP A 43 10.15 3.85 -14.29
CA ASP A 43 10.22 2.46 -13.81
C ASP A 43 9.65 2.19 -12.41
N GLN A 44 8.76 3.06 -11.94
CA GLN A 44 8.08 2.88 -10.65
C GLN A 44 6.66 2.33 -10.84
N LEU A 45 6.33 1.28 -10.09
CA LEU A 45 4.96 0.77 -10.01
C LEU A 45 4.08 1.80 -9.28
N ILE A 46 3.06 2.29 -9.98
CA ILE A 46 2.04 3.17 -9.41
C ILE A 46 0.66 2.62 -9.69
N ILE A 47 -0.26 2.87 -8.77
CA ILE A 47 -1.67 2.53 -8.88
C ILE A 47 -2.45 3.83 -8.89
N VAL A 48 -3.28 4.02 -9.91
CA VAL A 48 -4.00 5.27 -10.14
C VAL A 48 -5.50 5.01 -10.03
N GLU A 49 -6.16 5.75 -9.14
CA GLU A 49 -7.62 5.88 -9.14
C GLU A 49 -7.97 7.19 -9.82
N GLY A 50 -8.79 7.15 -10.87
CA GLY A 50 -9.05 8.34 -11.69
C GLY A 50 -10.31 8.25 -12.53
N ARG A 51 -10.67 9.38 -13.15
CA ARG A 51 -11.81 9.46 -14.08
C ARG A 51 -11.30 9.23 -15.50
N VAL A 52 -11.88 8.25 -16.19
CA VAL A 52 -11.65 8.01 -17.61
C VAL A 52 -12.36 9.08 -18.44
N SER A 53 -11.66 9.62 -19.43
CA SER A 53 -12.14 10.61 -20.39
C SER A 53 -11.62 10.28 -21.77
N ASN A 54 -12.41 10.53 -22.81
CA ASN A 54 -11.92 10.45 -24.17
C ASN A 54 -11.05 11.66 -24.47
N ASP A 55 -9.92 11.41 -25.12
CA ASP A 55 -9.06 12.46 -25.65
C ASP A 55 -9.49 12.77 -27.09
N GLU A 56 -10.25 13.84 -27.27
CA GLU A 56 -10.76 14.26 -28.58
C GLU A 56 -9.65 14.57 -29.59
N PHE A 57 -8.42 14.84 -29.12
CA PHE A 57 -7.30 15.19 -29.99
C PHE A 57 -6.57 13.96 -30.57
N SER A 58 -6.45 12.89 -29.78
CA SER A 58 -5.74 11.66 -30.19
C SER A 58 -6.68 10.51 -30.54
N GLY A 59 -7.99 10.66 -30.27
CA GLY A 59 -8.96 9.56 -30.37
C GLY A 59 -8.76 8.47 -29.30
N GLY A 60 -7.86 8.70 -28.33
CA GLY A 60 -7.48 7.74 -27.30
C GLY A 60 -8.24 7.90 -25.99
N ILE A 61 -7.85 7.07 -25.02
CA ILE A 61 -8.34 7.15 -23.64
C ILE A 61 -7.32 7.90 -22.79
N ARG A 62 -7.82 8.87 -22.01
CA ARG A 62 -7.04 9.60 -21.02
C ARG A 62 -7.66 9.44 -19.64
N VAL A 63 -6.83 9.21 -18.63
CA VAL A 63 -7.28 9.09 -17.23
C VAL A 63 -6.87 10.35 -16.46
N ASN A 64 -7.82 11.01 -15.81
CA ASN A 64 -7.53 12.09 -14.88
C ASN A 64 -7.38 11.51 -13.47
N ALA A 65 -6.16 11.52 -12.93
CA ALA A 65 -5.86 10.96 -11.61
C ALA A 65 -6.57 11.74 -10.51
N ARG A 66 -7.19 11.00 -9.59
CA ARG A 66 -7.79 11.49 -8.34
C ARG A 66 -7.00 11.03 -7.12
N LYS A 67 -6.41 9.84 -7.17
CA LYS A 67 -5.50 9.31 -6.14
C LYS A 67 -4.35 8.57 -6.82
N LEU A 68 -3.18 8.68 -6.19
CA LEU A 68 -1.97 7.95 -6.56
C LEU A 68 -1.54 7.12 -5.35
N HIS A 69 -1.28 5.85 -5.57
CA HIS A 69 -0.78 4.94 -4.55
C HIS A 69 0.43 4.19 -5.08
N ASP A 70 1.40 3.94 -4.21
CA ASP A 70 2.30 2.80 -4.37
C ASP A 70 1.62 1.53 -3.83
N LEU A 71 2.28 0.39 -4.01
CA LEU A 71 1.73 -0.89 -3.56
C LEU A 71 1.53 -0.93 -2.04
N SER A 72 2.51 -0.44 -1.28
CA SER A 72 2.48 -0.40 0.18
C SER A 72 1.40 0.56 0.70
N GLY A 73 1.30 1.77 0.15
CA GLY A 73 0.28 2.74 0.52
C GLY A 73 -1.13 2.27 0.18
N LEU A 74 -1.34 1.64 -1.00
CA LEU A 74 -2.64 1.05 -1.32
C LEU A 74 -3.01 -0.04 -0.32
N ARG A 75 -2.07 -0.95 -0.06
CA ARG A 75 -2.26 -2.06 0.88
C ARG A 75 -2.64 -1.54 2.27
N ASN A 76 -1.92 -0.56 2.82
CA ASN A 76 -2.25 0.04 4.10
C ASN A 76 -3.61 0.75 4.10
N SER A 77 -3.97 1.43 3.02
CA SER A 77 -5.25 2.14 2.93
C SER A 77 -6.48 1.20 2.88
N ARG A 78 -6.29 -0.04 2.44
CA ARG A 78 -7.36 -1.03 2.24
C ARG A 78 -7.35 -2.15 3.29
N ALA A 79 -6.21 -2.41 3.91
CA ALA A 79 -6.07 -3.48 4.89
C ALA A 79 -6.77 -3.11 6.19
N SER A 80 -7.65 -4.00 6.64
CA SER A 80 -8.31 -3.89 7.94
C SER A 80 -7.43 -4.47 9.04
N PHE A 81 -6.84 -5.64 8.80
CA PHE A 81 -5.99 -6.32 9.78
C PHE A 81 -4.85 -7.10 9.13
N LEU A 82 -3.69 -7.09 9.78
CA LEU A 82 -2.64 -8.10 9.58
C LEU A 82 -2.90 -9.25 10.55
N LYS A 83 -3.31 -10.40 10.02
CA LYS A 83 -3.56 -11.62 10.79
C LYS A 83 -2.33 -12.52 10.76
N ILE A 84 -1.82 -12.83 11.94
CA ILE A 84 -0.63 -13.66 12.15
C ILE A 84 -1.04 -14.89 12.96
N SER A 85 -0.82 -16.08 12.42
CA SER A 85 -1.13 -17.34 13.08
C SER A 85 0.15 -17.91 13.71
N CYS A 86 0.09 -18.13 15.03
CA CYS A 86 1.23 -18.49 15.84
C CYS A 86 1.04 -19.92 16.38
N ASN A 87 1.51 -20.93 15.65
CA ASN A 87 1.33 -22.35 16.00
C ASN A 87 2.65 -23.14 15.96
N GLY A 88 3.36 -23.14 17.09
CA GLY A 88 4.49 -24.04 17.34
C GLY A 88 5.88 -23.45 17.10
N GLN A 89 6.04 -22.51 16.17
CA GLN A 89 7.32 -21.82 15.89
C GLN A 89 7.32 -20.33 16.25
N ALA A 90 6.22 -19.85 16.83
CA ALA A 90 6.06 -18.44 17.15
C ALA A 90 6.78 -18.09 18.45
N ASP A 91 7.70 -17.14 18.35
CA ASP A 91 8.48 -16.56 19.42
C ASP A 91 7.99 -15.12 19.60
N ALA A 92 7.50 -14.80 20.79
CA ALA A 92 6.96 -13.49 21.10
C ALA A 92 8.02 -12.38 21.01
N GLU A 93 9.27 -12.66 21.40
CA GLU A 93 10.37 -11.69 21.31
C GLU A 93 10.77 -11.45 19.86
N LYS A 94 10.82 -12.52 19.05
CA LYS A 94 11.09 -12.40 17.61
C LYS A 94 9.99 -11.64 16.88
N LEU A 95 8.72 -11.95 17.18
CA LEU A 95 7.58 -11.21 16.61
C LEU A 95 7.65 -9.73 16.98
N LYS A 96 7.94 -9.43 18.25
CA LYS A 96 8.14 -8.06 18.73
C LYS A 96 9.25 -7.34 17.97
N ALA A 97 10.39 -8.01 17.77
CA ALA A 97 11.54 -7.46 17.05
C ALA A 97 11.23 -7.20 15.58
N MET A 98 10.42 -8.04 14.93
CA MET A 98 10.03 -7.87 13.53
C MET A 98 8.97 -6.78 13.33
N LEU A 99 8.02 -6.63 14.25
CA LEU A 99 6.96 -5.61 14.13
C LEU A 99 7.46 -4.21 14.49
N LYS A 100 8.33 -4.09 15.50
CA LYS A 100 8.75 -2.82 16.09
C LYS A 100 9.31 -1.77 15.09
N PRO A 101 10.12 -2.14 14.08
CA PRO A 101 10.61 -1.18 13.08
C PRO A 101 9.49 -0.57 12.21
N TYR A 102 8.37 -1.29 12.08
CA TYR A 102 7.25 -0.89 11.23
C TYR A 102 6.06 -0.35 12.03
N CYS A 103 6.16 -0.31 13.36
CA CYS A 103 5.13 0.27 14.21
C CYS A 103 5.01 1.78 13.94
N LYS A 104 3.80 2.24 13.61
CA LYS A 104 3.48 3.66 13.49
C LYS A 104 3.21 4.22 14.87
N SER A 105 3.72 5.41 15.15
CA SER A 105 3.41 6.10 16.40
C SER A 105 1.96 6.55 16.39
N THR A 106 1.33 6.62 17.56
CA THR A 106 -0.01 7.23 17.71
C THR A 106 -0.04 8.70 17.33
N ALA A 107 1.13 9.34 17.19
CA ALA A 107 1.29 10.71 16.70
C ALA A 107 1.33 10.82 15.16
N ASP A 108 1.42 9.71 14.42
CA ASP A 108 1.43 9.75 12.96
C ASP A 108 0.03 10.04 12.43
N GLU A 109 -0.07 10.95 11.45
CA GLU A 109 -1.35 11.31 10.80
C GLU A 109 -2.02 10.12 10.11
N GLN A 110 -1.23 9.10 9.72
CA GLN A 110 -1.70 7.87 9.10
C GLN A 110 -1.75 6.72 10.10
N ARG A 111 -2.97 6.27 10.40
CA ARG A 111 -3.23 5.12 11.26
C ARG A 111 -2.71 3.83 10.59
N GLY A 112 -1.72 3.20 11.21
CA GLY A 112 -1.20 1.91 10.76
C GLY A 112 -2.23 0.77 10.82
N CYS A 113 -1.93 -0.33 10.15
CA CYS A 113 -2.77 -1.53 10.11
C CYS A 113 -2.80 -2.23 11.48
N ALA A 114 -3.98 -2.62 11.94
CA ALA A 114 -4.12 -3.34 13.21
C ALA A 114 -3.61 -4.78 13.08
N VAL A 115 -2.85 -5.24 14.07
CA VAL A 115 -2.32 -6.60 14.09
C VAL A 115 -3.21 -7.50 14.94
N LYS A 116 -3.59 -8.64 14.37
CA LYS A 116 -4.35 -9.70 15.03
C LYS A 116 -3.49 -10.95 15.10
N VAL A 117 -3.28 -11.47 16.31
CA VAL A 117 -2.56 -12.73 16.54
C VAL A 117 -3.59 -13.82 16.81
N GLU A 118 -3.58 -14.84 15.96
CA GLU A 118 -4.34 -16.06 16.14
C GLU A 118 -3.42 -17.10 16.80
N TYR A 119 -3.83 -17.55 17.98
CA TYR A 119 -3.14 -18.62 18.69
C TYR A 119 -4.07 -19.81 18.85
N HIS A 120 -3.55 -21.01 18.62
CA HIS A 120 -4.29 -22.23 18.93
C HIS A 120 -3.40 -23.23 19.66
N ASN A 121 -4.02 -23.96 20.56
CA ASN A 121 -3.45 -25.12 21.22
C ASN A 121 -4.27 -26.37 20.82
N LYS A 122 -3.98 -27.51 21.45
CA LYS A 122 -4.65 -28.78 21.12
C LYS A 122 -6.17 -28.77 21.31
N SER A 123 -6.71 -27.84 22.12
CA SER A 123 -8.13 -27.85 22.53
C SER A 123 -8.89 -26.58 22.15
N SER A 124 -8.21 -25.50 21.77
CA SER A 124 -8.85 -24.18 21.66
C SER A 124 -8.08 -23.24 20.75
N LYS A 125 -8.81 -22.27 20.21
CA LYS A 125 -8.33 -21.23 19.31
C LYS A 125 -8.81 -19.87 19.80
N VAL A 126 -7.89 -18.91 19.87
CA VAL A 126 -8.18 -17.55 20.30
C VAL A 126 -7.59 -16.55 19.32
N GLU A 127 -8.30 -15.43 19.13
CA GLU A 127 -7.81 -14.28 18.38
C GLU A 127 -7.56 -13.13 19.35
N LEU A 128 -6.35 -12.60 19.34
CA LEU A 128 -5.92 -11.47 20.17
C LEU A 128 -5.64 -10.29 19.26
N MET A 129 -6.28 -9.15 19.53
CA MET A 129 -5.95 -7.89 18.89
C MET A 129 -4.82 -7.22 19.66
N LEU A 130 -3.72 -6.87 19.00
CA LEU A 130 -2.66 -6.10 19.64
C LEU A 130 -3.12 -4.66 19.89
N GLY A 131 -2.52 -4.01 20.89
CA GLY A 131 -2.81 -2.64 21.24
C GLY A 131 -2.49 -1.65 20.12
N ASN A 132 -2.96 -0.40 20.25
CA ASN A 132 -2.76 0.62 19.21
C ASN A 132 -1.28 0.93 18.94
N ASP A 133 -0.39 0.72 19.92
CA ASP A 133 1.06 0.91 19.78
C ASP A 133 1.74 -0.16 18.90
N TRP A 134 0.99 -1.22 18.54
CA TRP A 134 1.43 -2.32 17.67
C TRP A 134 0.81 -2.27 16.29
N ARG A 135 0.23 -1.13 15.90
CA ARG A 135 -0.22 -0.91 14.53
C ARG A 135 0.98 -0.73 13.62
N VAL A 136 1.04 -1.49 12.53
CA VAL A 136 2.19 -1.53 11.65
C VAL A 136 1.88 -1.00 10.26
N ASP A 137 2.90 -0.44 9.62
CA ASP A 137 2.92 -0.15 8.20
C ASP A 137 3.24 -1.44 7.40
N LEU A 138 2.37 -1.83 6.48
CA LEU A 138 2.45 -3.08 5.70
C LEU A 138 3.46 -3.01 4.54
N HIS A 139 4.70 -2.73 4.87
CA HIS A 139 5.82 -2.81 3.95
C HIS A 139 6.03 -4.24 3.44
N GLU A 140 6.52 -4.36 2.21
CA GLU A 140 6.82 -5.64 1.58
C GLU A 140 7.86 -6.45 2.36
N GLU A 141 8.88 -5.79 2.90
CA GLU A 141 9.92 -6.42 3.73
C GLU A 141 9.33 -7.08 4.99
N LEU A 142 8.41 -6.40 5.69
CA LEU A 142 7.74 -6.95 6.87
C LEU A 142 6.94 -8.22 6.52
N ILE A 143 6.14 -8.14 5.45
CA ILE A 143 5.30 -9.26 5.03
C ILE A 143 6.15 -10.44 4.56
N THR A 144 7.23 -10.16 3.84
CA THR A 144 8.18 -11.17 3.37
C THR A 144 8.87 -11.84 4.55
N GLY A 145 9.44 -11.07 5.48
CA GLY A 145 10.10 -11.63 6.67
C GLY A 145 9.16 -12.44 7.56
N LEU A 146 7.92 -11.97 7.76
CA LEU A 146 6.88 -12.73 8.48
C LEU A 146 6.53 -14.03 7.74
N THR A 147 6.41 -13.97 6.41
CA THR A 147 6.07 -15.13 5.57
C THR A 147 7.19 -16.16 5.53
N GLU A 148 8.45 -15.72 5.47
CA GLU A 148 9.62 -16.61 5.54
C GLU A 148 9.73 -17.30 6.88
N TRP A 149 9.41 -16.59 7.98
CA TRP A 149 9.49 -17.16 9.31
C TRP A 149 8.31 -18.06 9.66
N LEU A 150 7.07 -17.63 9.41
CA LEU A 150 5.86 -18.31 9.85
C LEU A 150 5.17 -19.13 8.76
N SER A 151 5.65 -19.10 7.52
CA SER A 151 4.97 -19.56 6.30
C SER A 151 3.83 -18.65 5.83
N ARG A 152 3.52 -18.72 4.54
CA ARG A 152 2.51 -17.88 3.87
C ARG A 152 1.10 -18.10 4.40
N ASP A 153 0.77 -19.34 4.80
CA ASP A 153 -0.57 -19.67 5.30
C ASP A 153 -0.87 -19.03 6.65
N ASN A 154 0.18 -18.69 7.40
CA ASN A 154 0.09 -18.09 8.73
C ASN A 154 0.09 -16.56 8.71
N VAL A 155 0.36 -15.92 7.56
CA VAL A 155 0.39 -14.46 7.44
C VAL A 155 -0.65 -14.02 6.41
N LYS A 156 -1.73 -13.40 6.88
CA LYS A 156 -2.85 -12.98 6.04
C LYS A 156 -3.14 -11.51 6.22
N ILE A 157 -3.36 -10.82 5.11
CA ILE A 157 -3.85 -9.44 5.12
C ILE A 157 -5.34 -9.50 4.85
N LEU A 158 -6.14 -9.03 5.81
CA LEU A 158 -7.58 -9.00 5.70
C LEU A 158 -8.02 -7.66 5.14
N TYR A 159 -8.74 -7.71 4.02
CA TYR A 159 -9.38 -6.55 3.38
C TYR A 159 -10.88 -6.59 3.69
N ASN A 160 -11.52 -5.42 3.75
CA ASN A 160 -12.98 -5.30 3.81
C ASN A 160 -13.58 -5.17 2.41
#